data_AF-A0A838WBJ9-F1
#
_entry.id   AF-A0A838WBJ9-F1
#
_cell.length_a   1.000
_cell.length_b   1.000
_cell.length_c   1.000
_cell.angle_alpha   90.00
_cell.angle_beta   90.00
_cell.angle_gamma   90.00
#
_symmetry.space_group_name_H-M   'P 1'
#
loop_
_entity.id
_entity.type
_entity.pdbx_description
1 polymer ?
#
loop_
_entity_poly.entity_id
_entity_poly.type
_entity_poly.pdbx_seq_one_letter_code
_entity_poly.pdbx_strand_id
1 'polypeptide(L)'
;MMDASYPPPLDRLLTLGAPDIDEWLEYRELGFGEEHIPELIRMATDEELIRGETEDPAIWAPVHASRALGQLRAEAAIEPLIARFHESDEDDWVAEELPEVFAMIGPAAIPALSRYLQDRSQPRWPRMTAATSLKNIA
;
A
#
# COMPACT_ATOMS: atom_id res chain seq x y z
N MET A 1 18.77 13.27 1.57
CA MET A 1 19.12 12.09 0.77
C MET A 1 18.44 10.92 1.46
N MET A 2 17.50 10.25 0.78
CA MET A 2 16.83 9.06 1.31
C MET A 2 17.90 7.99 1.53
N ASP A 3 18.10 7.58 2.79
CA ASP A 3 19.18 6.65 3.19
C ASP A 3 18.67 5.19 3.20
N ALA A 4 17.42 4.98 2.79
CA ALA A 4 16.81 3.66 2.68
C ALA A 4 17.29 2.93 1.41
N SER A 5 18.42 2.22 1.52
CA SER A 5 18.86 1.30 0.47
C SER A 5 17.94 0.07 0.44
N TYR A 6 17.16 -0.08 -0.62
CA TYR A 6 16.39 -1.28 -0.90
C TYR A 6 17.19 -2.23 -1.82
N PRO A 7 17.32 -3.53 -1.50
CA PRO A 7 18.06 -4.46 -2.34
C PRO A 7 17.27 -4.85 -3.60
N PRO A 8 17.92 -5.34 -4.67
CA PRO A 8 17.21 -5.91 -5.80
C PRO A 8 16.30 -7.07 -5.39
N PRO A 9 15.07 -7.18 -5.94
CA PRO A 9 14.51 -6.36 -7.03
C PRO A 9 13.77 -5.08 -6.58
N LEU A 10 13.74 -4.75 -5.28
CA LEU A 10 12.97 -3.63 -4.76
C LEU A 10 13.53 -2.25 -5.19
N ASP A 11 14.84 -2.16 -5.42
CA ASP A 11 15.48 -0.96 -5.98
C ASP A 11 14.82 -0.46 -7.26
N ARG A 12 14.25 -1.36 -8.07
CA ARG A 12 13.51 -1.01 -9.29
C ARG A 12 12.28 -0.15 -8.99
N LEU A 13 11.56 -0.42 -7.90
CA LEU A 13 10.35 0.32 -7.54
C LEU A 13 10.64 1.79 -7.25
N LEU A 14 11.86 2.12 -6.81
CA LEU A 14 12.32 3.49 -6.61
C LEU A 14 12.47 4.28 -7.92
N THR A 15 12.46 3.60 -9.07
CA THR A 15 12.74 4.22 -10.39
C THR A 15 11.54 4.23 -11.33
N LEU A 16 10.43 3.59 -10.97
CA LEU A 16 9.27 3.45 -11.86
C LEU A 16 8.48 4.75 -12.07
N GLY A 17 8.53 5.66 -11.08
CA GLY A 17 7.72 6.88 -11.10
C GLY A 17 6.24 6.60 -10.84
N ALA A 18 5.36 7.53 -11.21
CA ALA A 18 3.93 7.39 -10.94
C ALA A 18 3.33 6.17 -11.66
N PRO A 19 2.57 5.31 -10.96
CA PRO A 19 1.88 4.20 -11.59
C PRO A 19 0.70 4.71 -12.45
N ASP A 20 0.27 3.88 -13.40
CA ASP A 20 -1.00 4.08 -14.09
C ASP A 20 -2.16 3.72 -13.15
N ILE A 21 -3.21 4.54 -13.14
CA ILE A 21 -4.37 4.37 -12.25
C ILE A 21 -5.27 3.20 -12.70
N ASP A 22 -5.38 2.98 -14.02
CA ASP A 22 -6.26 1.98 -14.62
C ASP A 22 -5.52 0.67 -14.88
N GLU A 23 -4.20 0.73 -15.13
CA GLU A 23 -3.38 -0.43 -15.49
C GLU A 23 -2.33 -0.77 -14.43
N TRP A 24 -2.48 -1.93 -13.80
CA TRP A 24 -1.53 -2.42 -12.82
C TRP A 24 -0.43 -3.24 -13.48
N LEU A 25 0.82 -2.92 -13.16
CA LEU A 25 1.97 -3.77 -13.51
C LEU A 25 1.80 -5.17 -12.92
N GLU A 26 2.26 -6.17 -13.65
CA GLU A 26 2.39 -7.54 -13.13
C GLU A 26 3.65 -7.65 -12.27
N TYR A 27 3.56 -7.28 -10.99
CA TYR A 27 4.71 -7.25 -10.07
C TYR A 27 5.34 -8.64 -9.90
N ARG A 28 4.55 -9.71 -10.05
CA ARG A 28 5.08 -11.09 -10.07
C ARG A 28 6.03 -11.32 -11.25
N GLU A 29 5.73 -10.76 -12.43
CA GLU A 29 6.60 -10.84 -13.61
C GLU A 29 7.88 -9.99 -13.46
N LEU A 30 7.85 -8.97 -12.59
CA LEU A 30 9.03 -8.19 -12.21
C LEU A 30 9.96 -8.92 -11.21
N GLY A 31 9.57 -10.12 -10.76
CA GLY A 31 10.36 -10.96 -9.86
C GLY A 31 9.98 -10.83 -8.38
N PHE A 32 8.86 -10.18 -8.05
CA PHE A 32 8.38 -10.12 -6.68
C PHE A 32 7.65 -11.41 -6.29
N GLY A 33 7.94 -11.89 -5.08
CA GLY A 33 7.51 -13.17 -4.53
C GLY A 33 7.32 -13.07 -3.02
N GLU A 34 6.85 -14.15 -2.39
CA GLU A 34 6.56 -14.18 -0.95
C GLU A 34 7.78 -13.82 -0.08
N GLU A 35 8.99 -14.17 -0.53
CA GLU A 35 10.25 -13.84 0.13
C GLU A 35 10.53 -12.33 0.22
N HIS A 36 9.88 -11.54 -0.63
CA HIS A 36 10.01 -10.08 -0.68
C HIS A 36 8.98 -9.36 0.20
N ILE A 37 7.97 -10.06 0.75
CA ILE A 37 6.90 -9.46 1.54
C ILE A 37 7.42 -8.58 2.69
N PRO A 38 8.42 -8.99 3.50
CA PRO A 38 8.90 -8.15 4.59
C PRO A 38 9.46 -6.80 4.12
N GLU A 39 10.24 -6.81 3.04
CA GLU A 39 10.84 -5.59 2.50
C GLU A 39 9.83 -4.75 1.70
N LEU A 40 8.85 -5.38 1.06
CA LEU A 40 7.73 -4.68 0.42
C LEU A 40 6.85 -3.99 1.47
N ILE A 41 6.61 -4.62 2.63
CA ILE A 41 5.93 -3.97 3.75
C ILE A 41 6.77 -2.78 4.23
N ARG A 42 8.09 -2.96 4.40
CA ARG A 42 8.99 -1.87 4.81
C ARG A 42 8.90 -0.69 3.86
N MET A 43 8.94 -0.93 2.55
CA MET A 43 8.79 0.10 1.51
C MET A 43 7.41 0.75 1.52
N ALA A 44 6.36 -0.05 1.62
CA ALA A 44 4.99 0.43 1.66
C ALA A 44 4.71 1.31 2.87
N THR A 45 5.50 1.24 3.95
CA THR A 45 5.34 2.07 5.15
C THR A 45 6.53 2.99 5.41
N ASP A 46 7.38 3.21 4.41
CA ASP A 46 8.59 4.02 4.57
C ASP A 46 8.24 5.51 4.60
N GLU A 47 8.33 6.10 5.78
CA GLU A 47 8.00 7.50 6.01
C GLU A 47 8.87 8.49 5.21
N GLU A 48 10.12 8.13 4.87
CA GLU A 48 10.98 8.99 4.05
C GLU A 48 10.51 9.01 2.60
N LEU A 49 10.09 7.85 2.06
CA LEU A 49 9.54 7.76 0.72
C LEU A 49 8.17 8.44 0.64
N ILE A 50 7.30 8.21 1.63
CA ILE A 50 5.95 8.79 1.68
C ILE A 50 5.99 10.32 1.73
N ARG A 51 6.95 10.90 2.46
CA ARG A 51 7.10 12.37 2.61
C ARG A 51 8.17 12.95 1.68
N GLY A 52 8.59 12.19 0.68
CA GLY A 52 9.65 12.56 -0.24
C GLY A 52 9.31 13.76 -1.12
N GLU A 53 10.31 14.23 -1.86
CA GLU A 53 10.16 15.36 -2.78
C GLU A 53 9.33 14.95 -4.00
N THR A 54 8.32 15.75 -4.35
CA THR A 54 7.32 15.41 -5.38
C THR A 54 7.88 15.16 -6.79
N GLU A 55 9.11 15.59 -7.06
CA GLU A 55 9.79 15.41 -8.35
C GLU A 55 10.65 14.12 -8.39
N ASP A 56 10.86 13.45 -7.26
CA ASP A 56 11.64 12.20 -7.18
C ASP A 56 10.72 11.00 -7.52
N PRO A 57 11.07 10.16 -8.52
CA PRO A 57 10.29 8.95 -8.81
C PRO A 57 10.17 7.99 -7.62
N ALA A 58 11.09 8.05 -6.64
CA ALA A 58 11.08 7.17 -5.49
C ALA A 58 9.85 7.36 -4.57
N ILE A 59 9.20 8.52 -4.60
CA ILE A 59 7.98 8.76 -3.80
C ILE A 59 6.82 7.82 -4.18
N TRP A 60 6.88 7.22 -5.38
CA TRP A 60 5.87 6.30 -5.88
C TRP A 60 6.13 4.84 -5.47
N ALA A 61 7.33 4.55 -4.96
CA ALA A 61 7.72 3.21 -4.54
C ALA A 61 6.78 2.62 -3.46
N PRO A 62 6.26 3.37 -2.47
CA PRO A 62 5.28 2.85 -1.53
C PRO A 62 3.96 2.42 -2.19
N VAL A 63 3.52 3.11 -3.25
CA VAL A 63 2.32 2.72 -4.02
C VAL A 63 2.58 1.42 -4.75
N HIS A 64 3.69 1.32 -5.49
CA HIS A 64 4.10 0.08 -6.15
C HIS A 64 4.24 -1.10 -5.18
N ALA A 65 4.85 -0.87 -4.02
CA ALA A 65 5.01 -1.89 -3.00
C ALA A 65 3.65 -2.39 -2.47
N SER A 66 2.71 -1.47 -2.21
CA SER A 66 1.34 -1.81 -1.79
C SER A 66 0.63 -2.65 -2.85
N ARG A 67 0.76 -2.27 -4.13
CA ARG A 67 0.19 -3.04 -5.25
C ARG A 67 0.78 -4.45 -5.36
N ALA A 68 2.11 -4.58 -5.22
CA ALA A 68 2.78 -5.87 -5.20
C ALA A 68 2.30 -6.75 -4.03
N LEU A 69 2.14 -6.19 -2.83
CA LEU A 69 1.59 -6.90 -1.66
C LEU A 69 0.17 -7.41 -1.90
N GLY A 70 -0.66 -6.62 -2.59
CA GLY A 70 -1.99 -7.03 -3.03
C GLY A 70 -1.95 -8.25 -3.95
N GLN A 71 -1.16 -8.20 -5.03
CA GLN A 71 -0.99 -9.33 -5.95
C GLN A 71 -0.41 -10.57 -5.29
N LEU A 72 0.45 -10.41 -4.28
CA LEU A 72 1.01 -11.51 -3.49
C LEU A 72 0.03 -12.05 -2.44
N ARG A 73 -1.12 -11.39 -2.23
CA ARG A 73 -2.10 -11.69 -1.18
C ARG A 73 -1.46 -11.72 0.21
N ALA A 74 -0.57 -10.76 0.47
CA ALA A 74 0.25 -10.74 1.67
C ALA A 74 -0.57 -10.36 2.92
N GLU A 75 -1.11 -11.35 3.63
CA GLU A 75 -1.87 -11.12 4.88
C GLU A 75 -1.05 -10.36 5.94
N ALA A 76 0.27 -10.57 5.97
CA ALA A 76 1.18 -9.85 6.86
C ALA A 76 1.19 -8.32 6.64
N ALA A 77 0.75 -7.85 5.47
CA ALA A 77 0.67 -6.43 5.14
C ALA A 77 -0.61 -5.75 5.65
N ILE A 78 -1.60 -6.51 6.14
CA ILE A 78 -2.92 -5.94 6.46
C ILE A 78 -2.83 -4.82 7.50
N GLU A 79 -2.25 -5.10 8.67
CA GLU A 79 -2.12 -4.10 9.73
C GLU A 79 -1.16 -2.94 9.36
N PRO A 80 0.02 -3.19 8.76
CA PRO A 80 0.88 -2.13 8.24
C PRO A 80 0.18 -1.18 7.26
N LEU A 81 -0.60 -1.71 6.31
CA LEU A 81 -1.31 -0.87 5.33
C LEU A 81 -2.50 -0.13 5.97
N ILE A 82 -3.22 -0.75 6.91
CA ILE A 82 -4.27 -0.04 7.69
C ILE A 82 -3.69 1.13 8.46
N ALA A 83 -2.47 1.01 8.98
CA ALA A 83 -1.82 2.10 9.71
C ALA A 83 -1.65 3.36 8.84
N ARG A 84 -1.59 3.22 7.51
CA ARG A 84 -1.51 4.34 6.56
C ARG A 84 -2.82 5.04 6.27
N PHE A 85 -3.97 4.54 6.72
CA PHE A 85 -5.26 5.20 6.47
C PHE A 85 -5.31 6.63 7.00
N HIS A 86 -4.50 7.00 7.99
CA HIS A 86 -4.41 8.38 8.46
C HIS A 86 -3.95 9.37 7.37
N GLU A 87 -3.27 8.89 6.34
CA GLU A 87 -2.78 9.68 5.20
C GLU A 87 -3.87 9.96 4.17
N SER A 88 -5.00 9.23 4.19
CA SER A 88 -6.06 9.36 3.17
C SER A 88 -6.80 10.70 3.19
N ASP A 89 -6.51 11.57 4.16
CA ASP A 89 -7.00 12.96 4.20
C ASP A 89 -6.19 13.89 3.29
N GLU A 90 -4.93 13.54 3.00
CA GLU A 90 -3.96 14.36 2.28
C GLU A 90 -3.42 13.67 1.02
N ASP A 91 -3.52 12.35 0.95
CA ASP A 91 -3.06 11.51 -0.15
C ASP A 91 -4.22 10.70 -0.76
N ASP A 92 -4.70 11.16 -1.92
CA ASP A 92 -5.78 10.50 -2.68
C ASP A 92 -5.37 9.07 -3.10
N TRP A 93 -4.09 8.78 -3.31
CA TRP A 93 -3.64 7.43 -3.64
C TRP A 93 -3.89 6.45 -2.51
N VAL A 94 -3.76 6.87 -1.25
CA VAL A 94 -4.09 6.01 -0.11
C VAL A 94 -5.59 5.70 -0.08
N ALA A 95 -6.43 6.68 -0.40
CA ALA A 95 -7.88 6.52 -0.44
C ALA A 95 -8.36 5.64 -1.60
N GLU A 96 -7.67 5.68 -2.75
CA GLU A 96 -8.06 4.98 -3.98
C GLU A 96 -7.37 3.61 -4.15
N GLU A 97 -6.08 3.48 -3.83
CA GLU A 97 -5.30 2.26 -4.06
C GLU A 97 -5.51 1.20 -2.99
N LEU A 98 -5.45 1.60 -1.71
CA LEU A 98 -5.49 0.61 -0.63
C LEU A 98 -6.77 -0.23 -0.63
N PRO A 99 -7.98 0.30 -0.95
CA PRO A 99 -9.16 -0.54 -1.13
C PRO A 99 -8.99 -1.67 -2.15
N GLU A 100 -8.36 -1.41 -3.30
CA GLU A 100 -8.09 -2.44 -4.31
C GLU A 100 -7.00 -3.43 -3.84
N VAL A 101 -5.96 -2.93 -3.17
CA VAL A 101 -4.94 -3.77 -2.52
C VAL A 101 -5.60 -4.76 -1.55
N PHE A 102 -6.49 -4.28 -0.68
CA PHE A 102 -7.21 -5.13 0.28
C PHE A 102 -8.16 -6.10 -0.42
N ALA A 103 -8.79 -5.72 -1.53
CA ALA A 103 -9.63 -6.61 -2.33
C ALA A 103 -8.83 -7.81 -2.87
N MET A 104 -7.58 -7.60 -3.31
CA MET A 104 -6.72 -8.71 -3.76
C MET A 104 -6.18 -9.56 -2.60
N ILE A 105 -5.81 -8.95 -1.46
CA ILE A 105 -5.46 -9.71 -0.24
C ILE A 105 -6.64 -10.61 0.15
N GLY A 106 -7.85 -10.06 0.05
CA GLY A 106 -9.09 -10.81 0.14
C GLY A 106 -9.64 -10.92 1.57
N PRO A 107 -10.46 -11.96 1.86
CA PRO A 107 -11.28 -12.03 3.07
C PRO A 107 -10.52 -11.96 4.40
N ALA A 108 -9.22 -12.28 4.41
CA ALA A 108 -8.38 -12.17 5.60
C ALA A 108 -8.29 -10.73 6.15
N ALA A 109 -8.50 -9.71 5.30
CA ALA A 109 -8.49 -8.30 5.72
C ALA A 109 -9.78 -7.86 6.44
N ILE A 110 -10.90 -8.59 6.29
CA ILE A 110 -12.21 -8.18 6.81
C ILE A 110 -12.21 -7.91 8.32
N PRO A 111 -11.62 -8.75 9.20
CA PRO A 111 -11.66 -8.51 10.63
C PRO A 111 -10.94 -7.21 11.03
N ALA A 112 -9.76 -6.95 10.45
CA ALA A 112 -8.96 -5.77 10.76
C ALA A 112 -9.62 -4.48 10.23
N LEU A 113 -10.11 -4.50 8.99
CA LEU A 113 -10.85 -3.38 8.41
C LEU A 113 -12.16 -3.09 9.16
N SER A 114 -12.89 -4.13 9.57
CA SER A 114 -14.11 -3.98 10.37
C SER A 114 -13.83 -3.35 11.73
N ARG A 115 -12.75 -3.79 12.40
CA ARG A 115 -12.30 -3.19 13.66
C ARG A 115 -11.96 -1.72 13.48
N TYR A 116 -11.20 -1.36 12.46
CA TYR A 116 -10.85 0.04 12.17
C TYR A 116 -12.08 0.89 11.87
N LEU A 117 -12.99 0.40 11.01
CA LEU A 117 -14.24 1.08 10.68
C LEU A 117 -15.11 1.36 11.91
N GLN A 118 -15.14 0.44 12.89
CA GLN A 118 -15.96 0.58 14.10
C GLN A 118 -15.32 1.48 15.17
N ASP A 119 -14.01 1.71 15.10
CA ASP A 119 -13.30 2.57 16.04
C ASP A 119 -13.67 4.04 15.84
N ARG A 120 -14.51 4.57 16.74
CA ARG A 120 -14.99 5.96 16.66
C ARG A 120 -13.93 7.00 17.04
N SER A 121 -12.78 6.58 17.55
CA SER A 121 -11.65 7.49 17.80
C SER A 121 -10.90 7.84 16.51
N GLN A 122 -11.03 7.02 15.46
CA GLN A 122 -10.40 7.29 14.17
C GLN A 122 -11.13 8.40 13.39
N PRO A 123 -10.41 9.22 12.60
CA PRO A 123 -11.02 10.27 11.79
C PRO A 123 -12.00 9.71 10.74
N ARG A 124 -12.90 10.57 10.28
CA ARG A 124 -14.00 10.16 9.40
C ARG A 124 -13.51 9.58 8.07
N TRP A 125 -12.57 10.25 7.42
CA TRP A 125 -12.06 9.86 6.10
C TRP A 125 -11.28 8.54 6.11
N PRO A 126 -10.30 8.32 7.01
CA PRO A 126 -9.69 7.00 7.21
C PRO A 126 -10.71 5.87 7.41
N ARG A 127 -11.77 6.12 8.19
CA ARG A 127 -12.85 5.13 8.39
C ARG A 127 -13.68 4.90 7.11
N MET A 128 -13.84 5.92 6.27
CA MET A 128 -14.46 5.75 4.95
C MET A 128 -13.59 4.89 4.04
N THR A 129 -12.26 5.07 4.04
CA THR A 129 -11.31 4.22 3.31
C THR A 129 -11.44 2.76 3.74
N ALA A 130 -11.57 2.50 5.05
CA ALA A 130 -11.85 1.16 5.57
C ALA A 130 -13.18 0.59 5.08
N ALA A 131 -14.24 1.41 5.02
CA ALA A 131 -15.54 1.00 4.50
C ALA A 131 -15.50 0.67 3.01
N THR A 132 -14.80 1.47 2.20
CA THR A 132 -14.57 1.23 0.77
C THR A 132 -13.79 -0.07 0.57
N SER A 133 -12.73 -0.29 1.36
CA SER A 133 -11.94 -1.52 1.33
C SER A 133 -12.80 -2.76 1.60
N LEU A 134 -13.68 -2.70 2.61
CA LEU A 134 -14.63 -3.79 2.90
C LEU A 134 -15.61 -4.05 1.76
N LYS A 135 -16.14 -2.99 1.14
CA LYS A 135 -17.03 -3.09 -0.02
C LYS A 135 -16.33 -3.77 -1.20
N ASN A 136 -15.05 -3.50 -1.44
CA ASN A 136 -14.35 -4.06 -2.60
C ASN A 136 -13.96 -5.53 -2.41
N ILE A 137 -13.92 -6.04 -1.16
CA ILE A 137 -13.72 -7.46 -0.86
C ILE A 137 -15.00 -8.30 -1.08
N ALA A 138 -16.19 -7.73 -0.86
CA ALA A 138 -17.44 -8.47 -0.62
C ALA A 138 -18.60 -8.17 -1.57
#